data_AF-A0A957TJU2-F1
#
_entry.id   AF-A0A957TJU2-F1
#
_cell.length_a   1.000
_cell.length_b   1.000
_cell.length_c   1.000
_cell.angle_alpha   90.00
_cell.angle_beta   90.00
_cell.angle_gamma   90.00
#
_symmetry.space_group_name_H-M   'P 1'
#
loop_
_entity.id
_entity.type
_entity.pdbx_description
1 polymer ?
#
loop_
_entity_poly.entity_id
_entity_poly.type
_entity_poly.pdbx_seq_one_letter_code
_entity_poly.pdbx_strand_id
1 'polypeptide(L)'
;ASLVNIFLQSSAIYWITTYAGVLIFVGLTAYDTQKIKELSARIDARDTENFQKMAIMGALRLYLDFINLFLYLLRILGKRR
;
A
#
# COMPACT_ATOMS: atom_id res chain seq x y z
N ALA A 1 30.49 -6.91 22.72
CA ALA A 1 29.08 -6.93 22.27
C ALA A 1 28.83 -5.63 21.52
N SER A 2 28.59 -5.73 20.22
CA SER A 2 28.84 -4.68 19.23
C SER A 2 27.85 -3.52 19.29
N LEU A 3 28.33 -2.28 19.08
CA LEU A 3 27.53 -1.05 18.95
C LEU A 3 26.38 -1.17 17.95
N VAL A 4 26.51 -2.07 16.97
CA VAL A 4 25.49 -2.45 16.00
C VAL A 4 24.22 -2.99 16.67
N ASN A 5 24.34 -3.75 17.76
CA ASN A 5 23.19 -4.33 18.47
C ASN A 5 22.37 -3.26 19.21
N ILE A 6 23.01 -2.20 19.71
CA ILE A 6 22.33 -1.08 20.40
C ILE A 6 21.61 -0.18 19.39
N PHE A 7 22.19 0.01 18.20
CA PHE A 7 21.52 0.71 17.10
C PHE A 7 20.33 -0.08 16.54
N LEU A 8 20.46 -1.40 16.35
CA LEU A 8 19.34 -2.24 15.88
C LEU A 8 18.25 -2.47 16.95
N GLN A 9 18.60 -2.39 18.24
CA GLN A 9 17.66 -2.48 19.36
C GLN A 9 17.01 -1.12 19.72
N SER A 10 17.38 -0.04 19.02
CA SER A 10 16.82 1.29 19.24
C SER A 10 15.35 1.34 18.84
N SER A 11 14.50 1.71 19.81
CA SER A 11 13.08 2.02 19.58
C SER A 11 12.89 3.03 18.44
N ALA A 12 13.84 3.96 18.23
CA ALA A 12 13.78 4.96 17.17
C ALA A 12 13.90 4.36 15.75
N ILE A 13 14.82 3.41 15.51
CA ILE A 13 14.94 2.71 14.22
C ILE A 13 13.71 1.84 13.95
N TYR A 14 13.16 1.23 15.00
CA TYR A 14 11.89 0.50 14.91
C TYR A 14 10.71 1.40 14.48
N TRP A 15 10.59 2.60 15.06
CA TRP A 15 9.54 3.55 14.69
C TRP A 15 9.75 4.09 13.27
N ILE A 16 10.98 4.47 12.91
CA ILE A 16 11.30 4.98 11.57
C ILE A 16 10.98 3.95 10.49
N THR A 17 11.40 2.69 10.66
CA THR A 17 11.11 1.62 9.68
C THR A 17 9.61 1.32 9.57
N THR A 18 8.88 1.37 10.68
CA THR A 18 7.42 1.18 10.68
C THR A 18 6.71 2.31 9.93
N TYR A 19 6.99 3.58 10.26
CA TYR A 19 6.35 4.73 9.60
C TYR A 19 6.78 4.91 8.14
N ALA A 20 8.07 4.67 7.83
CA ALA A 20 8.56 4.72 6.45
C ALA A 20 7.89 3.65 5.58
N GLY A 21 7.71 2.43 6.11
CA GLY A 21 6.98 1.37 5.41
C GLY A 21 5.55 1.77 5.07
N VAL A 22 4.85 2.43 6.00
CA VAL A 22 3.49 2.93 5.76
C VAL A 22 3.46 4.06 4.74
N LEU A 23 4.35 5.06 4.86
CA LEU A 23 4.40 6.17 3.92
C LEU A 23 4.68 5.71 2.49
N ILE A 24 5.59 4.75 2.32
CA ILE A 24 5.90 4.16 1.01
C ILE A 24 4.67 3.42 0.47
N PHE A 25 4.04 2.55 1.27
CA PHE A 25 2.87 1.80 0.83
C PHE A 25 1.69 2.70 0.47
N VAL A 26 1.41 3.72 1.28
CA VAL A 26 0.36 4.70 1.00
C VAL A 26 0.67 5.47 -0.29
N GLY A 27 1.92 5.87 -0.51
CA GLY A 27 2.34 6.52 -1.75
C GLY A 27 2.17 5.63 -2.98
N LEU A 28 2.54 4.35 -2.87
CA LEU A 28 2.37 3.36 -3.94
C LEU A 28 0.87 3.09 -4.23
N THR A 29 0.05 2.90 -3.20
CA THR A 29 -1.40 2.72 -3.35
C THR A 29 -2.08 3.94 -3.98
N ALA A 30 -1.67 5.16 -3.59
CA ALA A 30 -2.18 6.39 -4.19
C ALA A 30 -1.80 6.50 -5.68
N TYR A 31 -0.60 6.06 -6.05
CA TYR A 31 -0.16 5.98 -7.44
C TYR A 31 -0.97 4.93 -8.22
N ASP A 32 -1.17 3.74 -7.66
CA ASP A 32 -1.93 2.67 -8.31
C ASP A 32 -3.39 3.06 -8.53
N THR A 33 -3.98 3.82 -7.60
CA THR A 33 -5.33 4.40 -7.76
C THR A 33 -5.39 5.37 -8.96
N GLN A 34 -4.40 6.26 -9.09
CA GLN A 34 -4.33 7.19 -10.22
C GLN A 34 -4.14 6.45 -11.55
N LYS A 35 -3.28 5.43 -11.56
CA LYS A 35 -3.03 4.60 -12.74
C LYS A 35 -4.27 3.83 -13.19
N ILE A 36 -5.05 3.28 -12.26
CA ILE A 36 -6.32 2.61 -12.58
C ILE A 36 -7.31 3.61 -13.17
N LYS A 37 -7.43 4.81 -12.58
CA LYS A 37 -8.30 5.87 -13.10
C LYS A 37 -7.92 6.29 -14.52
N GLU A 38 -6.63 6.46 -14.78
CA GLU A 38 -6.13 6.81 -16.11
C GLU A 38 -6.39 5.69 -17.13
N LEU A 39 -6.14 4.44 -16.72
CA LEU A 39 -6.40 3.27 -17.57
C LEU A 39 -7.88 3.19 -17.91
N SER A 40 -8.78 3.33 -16.92
CA SER A 40 -10.24 3.32 -17.14
C SER A 40 -10.71 4.43 -18.09
N ALA A 41 -10.06 5.60 -18.08
CA ALA A 41 -10.40 6.71 -18.97
C ALA A 41 -9.95 6.50 -20.43
N ARG A 42 -9.00 5.59 -20.66
CA ARG A 42 -8.48 5.25 -22.00
C ARG A 42 -9.24 4.11 -22.68
N ILE A 43 -10.12 3.41 -21.96
CA ILE A 43 -10.90 2.29 -22.49
C ILE A 43 -12.12 2.84 -23.24
N ASP A 44 -12.31 2.39 -24.47
CA ASP A 44 -13.52 2.68 -25.22
C ASP A 44 -14.72 1.96 -24.57
N ALA A 45 -15.74 2.73 -24.18
CA ALA A 45 -16.93 2.20 -23.51
C ALA A 45 -17.73 1.20 -24.37
N ARG A 46 -17.44 1.13 -25.68
CA ARG A 46 -18.04 0.16 -26.61
C ARG A 46 -17.42 -1.23 -26.50
N ASP A 47 -16.24 -1.36 -25.89
CA ASP A 47 -15.55 -2.62 -25.62
C ASP A 47 -15.86 -3.13 -24.20
N THR A 48 -17.15 -3.45 -24.00
CA THR A 48 -17.72 -3.80 -22.68
C THR A 48 -17.02 -4.99 -22.01
N GLU A 49 -16.54 -5.96 -22.79
CA GLU A 49 -15.85 -7.14 -22.26
C GLU A 49 -14.48 -6.77 -21.67
N ASN A 50 -13.68 -5.98 -22.39
CA ASN A 50 -12.38 -5.53 -21.90
C ASN A 50 -12.54 -4.52 -20.75
N PHE A 51 -13.58 -3.69 -20.79
CA PHE A 51 -13.92 -2.79 -19.69
C PHE A 51 -14.22 -3.57 -18.40
N GLN A 52 -15.06 -4.61 -18.44
CA GLN A 52 -15.36 -5.44 -17.28
C GLN A 52 -14.11 -6.13 -16.73
N LYS A 53 -13.28 -6.74 -17.58
CA LYS A 53 -12.04 -7.41 -17.16
C LYS A 53 -11.08 -6.43 -16.47
N MET A 54 -10.90 -5.23 -17.03
CA MET A 54 -10.04 -4.22 -16.43
C MET A 54 -10.60 -3.65 -15.13
N ALA A 55 -11.92 -3.47 -15.03
CA ALA A 55 -12.57 -3.06 -13.79
C ALA A 55 -12.35 -4.08 -12.66
N ILE A 56 -12.50 -5.38 -12.93
CA ILE A 56 -12.25 -6.45 -11.96
C ILE A 56 -10.76 -6.47 -11.55
N MET A 57 -9.84 -6.39 -12.50
CA MET A 57 -8.40 -6.36 -12.20
C MET A 57 -7.99 -5.12 -11.39
N GLY A 58 -8.56 -3.95 -11.71
CA GLY A 58 -8.34 -2.72 -10.97
C GLY A 58 -8.89 -2.81 -9.55
N ALA A 59 -10.11 -3.31 -9.38
CA ALA A 59 -10.72 -3.53 -8.08
C ALA A 59 -9.92 -4.53 -7.22
N LEU A 60 -9.40 -5.60 -7.82
CA LEU A 60 -8.55 -6.57 -7.11
C LEU A 60 -7.25 -5.95 -6.61
N ARG A 61 -6.57 -5.12 -7.43
CA ARG A 61 -5.36 -4.41 -7.00
C ARG A 61 -5.64 -3.47 -5.84
N LEU A 62 -6.69 -2.66 -5.96
CA LEU A 62 -7.15 -1.76 -4.88
C LEU A 62 -7.49 -2.52 -3.60
N TYR A 63 -8.08 -3.71 -3.71
CA TYR A 63 -8.39 -4.56 -2.57
C TYR A 63 -7.13 -5.07 -1.86
N LEU A 64 -6.12 -5.51 -2.61
CA LEU A 64 -4.84 -5.97 -2.04
C LEU A 64 -4.09 -4.80 -1.37
N ASP A 65 -4.07 -3.64 -2.00
CA ASP A 65 -3.48 -2.43 -1.44
C ASP A 65 -4.18 -2.01 -0.15
N PHE A 66 -5.51 -2.07 -0.12
CA PHE A 66 -6.30 -1.79 1.06
C PHE A 66 -5.95 -2.73 2.22
N ILE A 67 -5.80 -4.04 1.97
CA ILE A 67 -5.37 -5.01 2.99
C ILE A 67 -4.00 -4.63 3.56
N ASN A 68 -3.03 -4.32 2.69
CA ASN A 68 -1.69 -3.95 3.15
C ASN A 68 -1.72 -2.71 4.03
N LEU A 69 -2.40 -1.66 3.58
CA LEU A 69 -2.59 -0.42 4.35
C LEU A 69 -3.29 -0.70 5.68
N PHE A 70 -4.34 -1.52 5.67
CA PHE A 70 -5.08 -1.90 6.87
C PHE A 70 -4.21 -2.65 7.88
N LEU A 71 -3.39 -3.62 7.44
CA LEU A 71 -2.47 -4.35 8.31
C LEU A 71 -1.38 -3.43 8.90
N TYR A 72 -0.90 -2.47 8.13
CA TYR A 72 0.03 -1.45 8.62
C TYR A 72 -0.60 -0.56 9.68
N LEU A 73 -1.83 -0.10 9.46
CA LEU A 73 -2.59 0.65 10.46
C LEU A 73 -2.81 -0.18 11.71
N LEU A 74 -3.21 -1.45 11.57
CA LEU A 74 -3.42 -2.36 12.69
C LEU A 74 -2.13 -2.58 13.48
N ARG A 75 -0.99 -2.72 12.81
CA ARG A 75 0.32 -2.82 13.47
C ARG A 75 0.68 -1.55 14.24
N ILE A 76 0.44 -0.36 13.69
CA ILE A 76 0.72 0.92 14.37
C ILE A 76 -0.21 1.13 15.57
N LEU A 77 -1.51 0.87 15.38
CA LEU A 77 -2.55 1.10 16.39
C LEU A 77 -2.52 0.02 17.48
N GLY A 78 -2.27 -1.23 17.10
CA GLY A 78 -2.24 -2.39 18.01
C GLY A 78 -0.98 -2.48 18.87
N LYS A 79 0.12 -1.82 18.48
CA LYS A 79 1.38 -1.84 19.24
C LYS A 79 1.43 -0.86 20.42
N ARG A 80 0.28 -0.28 20.81
CA ARG A 80 0.15 0.62 21.97
C ARG A 80 -0.15 -0.10 23.30
N ARG A 81 0.18 -1.38 23.44
CA ARG A 81 0.13 -2.12 24.70
C ARG A 81 1.37 -2.98 24.87
#